data_AF-A0A9E0T5X3-F1
#
_entry.id   AF-A0A9E0T5X3-F1
#
_cell.length_a   1.000
_cell.length_b   1.000
_cell.length_c   1.000
_cell.angle_alpha   90.00
_cell.angle_beta   90.00
_cell.angle_gamma   90.00
#
_symmetry.space_group_name_H-M   'P 1'
#
loop_
_entity.id
_entity.type
_entity.pdbx_description
1 polymer ?
#
loop_
_entity_poly.entity_id
_entity_poly.type
_entity_poly.pdbx_seq_one_letter_code
_entity_poly.pdbx_strand_id
1 'polypeptide(L)'
;MNTATTTLTLNEGYFARRNWLDWLFALAVLAGGAYTLQRYGSAMDVYEKGILLGSIPGAIWLGWFWRPLRVLMLAVAGCSLLAIGLYQNNGAGDLARAETVFGLKYFLSSQSAILWMSMLFFMSTAFYWIGMFSRGQGQALMRIGTRIAWVAVALALIGTMVRWYESYQIGPDIGHVPVSNLYEVFVMFCWMTALFYLYYEQQYATRALGGFVMLVVSAAVGFLLWYTVVREAHEIQPLVPALNSWWMKLHVPANFIGYGTFALSAMVA
;
A
#
# COMPACT_ATOMS: atom_id res chain seq x y z
N MET A 1 -2.94 -45.90 42.57
CA MET A 1 -2.91 -44.42 42.45
C MET A 1 -2.63 -44.10 40.99
N ASN A 2 -3.63 -43.65 40.24
CA ASN A 2 -3.45 -43.24 38.85
C ASN A 2 -3.09 -41.75 38.84
N THR A 3 -1.82 -41.44 38.59
CA THR A 3 -1.36 -40.07 38.36
C THR A 3 -1.86 -39.63 36.98
N ALA A 4 -2.98 -38.91 36.95
CA ALA A 4 -3.42 -38.25 35.74
C ALA A 4 -2.44 -37.10 35.42
N THR A 5 -1.64 -37.26 34.38
CA THR A 5 -0.75 -36.21 33.89
C THR A 5 -1.60 -35.09 33.29
N THR A 6 -1.77 -33.99 34.03
CA THR A 6 -2.44 -32.79 33.53
C THR A 6 -1.46 -32.00 32.66
N THR A 7 -1.61 -32.06 31.33
CA THR A 7 -0.81 -31.28 30.40
C THR A 7 -1.26 -29.82 30.45
N LEU A 8 -0.53 -28.96 31.16
CA LEU A 8 -0.73 -27.51 31.16
C LEU A 8 -0.28 -26.95 29.79
N THR A 9 -1.22 -26.66 28.90
CA THR A 9 -0.94 -25.88 27.69
C THR A 9 -0.77 -24.42 28.06
N LEU A 10 0.45 -24.03 28.44
CA LEU A 10 0.81 -22.64 28.62
C LEU A 10 0.66 -21.92 27.27
N ASN A 11 -0.18 -20.90 27.20
CA ASN A 11 -0.24 -20.02 26.04
C ASN A 11 1.17 -19.47 25.77
N GLU A 12 1.77 -19.84 24.64
CA GLU A 12 3.06 -19.30 24.24
C GLU A 12 3.04 -17.76 24.28
N GLY A 13 4.04 -17.17 24.94
CA GLY A 13 4.18 -15.72 25.03
C GLY A 13 4.15 -15.07 23.65
N TYR A 14 3.69 -13.82 23.56
CA TYR A 14 3.56 -13.08 22.30
C TYR A 14 4.85 -13.10 21.43
N PHE A 15 6.01 -13.02 22.09
CA PHE A 15 7.34 -13.07 21.48
C PHE A 15 7.82 -14.49 21.12
N ALA A 16 7.36 -15.52 21.83
CA ALA A 16 7.74 -16.92 21.55
C ALA A 16 7.14 -17.42 20.22
N ARG A 17 6.02 -16.82 19.79
CA ARG A 17 5.36 -17.13 18.50
C ARG A 17 6.06 -16.52 17.27
N ARG A 18 7.14 -15.76 17.46
CA ARG A 18 7.87 -15.07 16.38
C ARG A 18 8.90 -15.99 15.75
N ASN A 19 8.99 -15.99 14.42
CA ASN A 19 10.04 -16.72 13.72
C ASN A 19 11.25 -15.80 13.41
N TRP A 20 12.36 -16.37 12.95
CA TRP A 20 13.57 -15.60 12.64
C TRP A 20 13.33 -14.54 11.55
N LEU A 21 12.40 -14.77 10.61
CA LEU A 21 12.02 -13.79 9.59
C LEU A 21 11.31 -12.57 10.19
N ASP A 22 10.54 -12.74 11.27
CA ASP A 22 9.89 -11.63 11.99
C ASP A 22 10.95 -10.70 12.59
N TRP A 23 12.03 -11.26 13.13
CA TRP A 23 13.16 -10.50 13.67
C TRP A 23 14.05 -9.89 12.58
N LEU A 24 14.30 -10.61 11.49
CA LEU A 24 15.03 -10.06 10.35
C LEU A 24 14.31 -8.85 9.76
N PHE A 25 12.99 -8.93 9.62
CA PHE A 25 12.18 -7.79 9.19
C PHE A 25 12.29 -6.62 10.16
N ALA A 26 12.18 -6.87 11.47
CA ALA A 26 12.32 -5.82 12.47
C ALA A 26 13.69 -5.13 12.41
N LEU A 27 14.76 -5.91 12.22
CA LEU A 27 16.10 -5.40 12.04
C LEU A 27 16.20 -4.54 10.76
N ALA A 28 15.60 -4.98 9.66
CA ALA A 28 15.59 -4.21 8.40
C ALA A 28 14.86 -2.86 8.55
N VAL A 29 13.71 -2.84 9.22
CA VAL A 29 12.96 -1.60 9.51
C VAL A 29 13.76 -0.67 10.43
N LEU A 30 14.36 -1.20 11.50
CA LEU A 30 15.21 -0.44 12.41
C LEU A 30 16.42 0.15 11.68
N ALA A 31 17.12 -0.66 10.86
CA ALA A 31 18.27 -0.22 10.10
C ALA A 31 17.91 0.88 9.09
N GLY A 32 16.80 0.72 8.36
CA GLY A 32 16.30 1.73 7.43
C GLY A 32 15.92 3.04 8.13
N GLY A 33 15.21 2.96 9.25
CA GLY A 33 14.84 4.12 10.06
C GLY A 33 16.05 4.85 10.65
N ALA A 34 17.00 4.11 11.22
CA ALA A 34 18.25 4.65 11.77
C ALA A 34 19.11 5.30 10.68
N TYR A 35 19.25 4.65 9.51
CA TYR A 35 19.96 5.22 8.37
C TYR A 35 19.33 6.53 7.90
N THR A 36 17.99 6.57 7.82
CA THR A 36 17.25 7.77 7.42
C THR A 36 17.48 8.91 8.41
N LEU A 37 17.42 8.63 9.72
CA LEU A 37 17.67 9.62 10.76
C LEU A 37 19.13 10.10 10.75
N GLN A 38 20.09 9.21 10.55
CA GLN A 38 21.51 9.54 10.46
C GLN A 38 21.80 10.43 9.25
N ARG A 39 21.20 10.11 8.08
CA ARG A 39 21.51 10.78 6.82
C ARG A 39 20.75 12.08 6.63
N TYR A 40 19.48 12.12 7.03
CA TYR A 40 18.55 13.21 6.74
C TYR A 40 18.00 13.90 7.99
N GLY A 41 18.35 13.45 9.19
CA GLY A 41 17.82 14.01 10.44
C GLY A 41 18.17 15.48 10.67
N SER A 42 19.22 16.03 10.03
CA SER A 42 19.51 17.47 10.08
C SER A 42 18.54 18.30 9.24
N ALA A 43 17.90 17.71 8.22
CA ALA A 43 16.93 18.35 7.36
C ALA A 43 15.48 18.19 7.83
N MET A 44 15.24 17.36 8.86
CA MET A 44 13.92 17.07 9.40
C MET A 44 13.57 17.98 10.58
N ASP A 45 12.32 18.43 10.63
CA ASP A 45 11.76 19.09 11.81
C ASP A 45 11.48 18.10 12.97
N VAL A 46 11.04 18.62 14.12
CA VAL A 46 10.79 17.78 15.31
C VAL A 46 9.62 16.81 15.10
N TYR A 47 8.60 17.21 14.32
CA TYR A 47 7.42 16.41 14.05
C TYR A 47 7.74 15.27 13.09
N GLU A 48 8.57 15.51 12.08
CA GLU A 48 9.05 14.52 11.12
C GLU A 48 9.93 13.46 11.79
N LYS A 49 10.82 13.88 12.71
CA LYS A 49 11.57 12.95 13.57
C LYS A 49 10.63 12.11 14.43
N GLY A 50 9.62 12.74 15.04
CA GLY A 50 8.60 12.06 15.83
C GLY A 50 7.82 11.02 15.03
N ILE A 51 7.38 11.37 13.82
CA ILE A 51 6.69 10.44 12.90
C ILE A 51 7.61 9.29 12.52
N LEU A 52 8.86 9.55 12.14
CA LEU A 52 9.82 8.51 11.75
C LEU A 52 10.08 7.54 12.92
N LEU A 53 10.32 8.07 14.12
CA LEU A 53 10.56 7.25 15.30
C LEU A 53 9.31 6.47 15.73
N GLY A 54 8.11 7.02 15.53
CA GLY A 54 6.85 6.33 15.79
C GLY A 54 6.48 5.28 14.72
N SER A 55 6.85 5.51 13.46
CA SER A 55 6.54 4.59 12.36
C SER A 55 7.37 3.30 12.41
N ILE A 56 8.58 3.34 12.96
CA ILE A 56 9.45 2.16 13.15
C ILE A 56 8.73 1.07 13.98
N PRO A 57 8.37 1.31 15.27
CA PRO A 57 7.67 0.30 16.06
C PRO A 57 6.29 -0.03 15.50
N GLY A 58 5.60 0.93 14.89
CA GLY A 58 4.31 0.71 14.22
C GLY A 58 4.41 -0.29 13.05
N ALA A 59 5.38 -0.11 12.17
CA ALA A 59 5.63 -1.00 11.03
C ALA A 59 6.07 -2.40 11.47
N ILE A 60 6.93 -2.48 12.49
CA ILE A 60 7.35 -3.75 13.10
C ILE A 60 6.12 -4.50 13.64
N TRP A 61 5.30 -3.80 14.43
CA TRP A 61 4.09 -4.37 15.01
C TRP A 61 3.11 -4.83 13.92
N LEU A 62 2.87 -4.04 12.87
CA LEU A 62 2.01 -4.43 11.75
C LEU A 62 2.54 -5.66 11.01
N GLY A 63 3.84 -5.73 10.74
CA GLY A 63 4.46 -6.88 10.10
C GLY A 63 4.39 -8.16 10.93
N TRP A 64 4.45 -8.05 12.25
CA TRP A 64 4.26 -9.18 13.18
C TRP A 64 2.78 -9.56 13.37
N PHE A 65 1.89 -8.58 13.34
CA PHE A 65 0.45 -8.78 13.43
C PHE A 65 -0.07 -9.53 12.20
N TRP A 66 0.32 -9.10 11.01
CA TRP A 66 -0.14 -9.69 9.76
C TRP A 66 1.02 -9.95 8.78
N ARG A 67 1.53 -11.19 8.81
CA ARG A 67 2.72 -11.61 8.04
C ARG A 67 2.70 -11.30 6.54
N PRO A 68 1.56 -11.35 5.81
CA PRO A 68 1.51 -10.90 4.41
C PRO A 68 1.91 -9.44 4.22
N LEU A 69 1.54 -8.56 5.16
CA LEU A 69 1.88 -7.13 5.13
C LEU A 69 3.40 -6.92 5.23
N ARG A 70 4.11 -7.80 5.95
CA ARG A 70 5.58 -7.84 5.99
C ARG A 70 6.20 -7.99 4.59
N VAL A 71 5.68 -8.94 3.81
CA VAL A 71 6.18 -9.20 2.44
C VAL A 71 5.82 -8.04 1.52
N LEU A 72 4.59 -7.50 1.66
CA LEU A 72 4.15 -6.32 0.92
C LEU A 72 5.08 -5.13 1.17
N MET A 73 5.38 -4.79 2.43
CA MET A 73 6.28 -3.68 2.79
C MET A 73 7.67 -3.83 2.19
N LEU A 74 8.26 -5.03 2.27
CA LEU A 74 9.58 -5.29 1.70
C LEU A 74 9.57 -5.20 0.16
N ALA A 75 8.54 -5.73 -0.49
CA ALA A 75 8.39 -5.65 -1.94
C ALA A 75 8.20 -4.21 -2.41
N VAL A 76 7.33 -3.44 -1.76
CA VAL A 76 7.10 -2.02 -2.05
C VAL A 76 8.39 -1.23 -1.83
N ALA A 77 9.05 -1.39 -0.68
CA ALA A 77 10.32 -0.70 -0.39
C ALA A 77 11.40 -1.04 -1.42
N GLY A 78 11.58 -2.31 -1.77
CA GLY A 78 12.55 -2.74 -2.77
C GLY A 78 12.26 -2.16 -4.16
N CYS A 79 11.01 -2.23 -4.63
CA CYS A 79 10.61 -1.70 -5.92
C CYS A 79 10.70 -0.17 -5.98
N SER A 80 10.30 0.54 -4.91
CA SER A 80 10.39 1.99 -4.84
C SER A 80 11.84 2.48 -4.79
N LEU A 81 12.71 1.82 -4.03
CA LEU A 81 14.14 2.14 -4.03
C LEU A 81 14.80 1.83 -5.38
N LEU A 82 14.41 0.74 -6.03
CA LEU A 82 14.84 0.42 -7.38
C LEU A 82 14.41 1.51 -8.37
N ALA A 83 13.16 1.97 -8.30
CA ALA A 83 12.65 3.05 -9.13
C ALA A 83 13.45 4.35 -8.91
N ILE A 84 13.71 4.73 -7.66
CA ILE A 84 14.57 5.89 -7.34
C ILE A 84 15.96 5.73 -7.96
N GLY A 85 16.55 4.53 -7.88
CA GLY A 85 17.83 4.22 -8.53
C GLY A 85 17.78 4.36 -10.05
N LEU A 86 16.70 3.92 -10.69
CA LEU A 86 16.50 4.04 -12.14
C LEU A 86 16.31 5.50 -12.59
N TYR A 87 15.78 6.36 -11.72
CA TYR A 87 15.66 7.80 -11.94
C TYR A 87 16.98 8.56 -11.82
N GLN A 88 18.05 7.96 -11.28
CA GLN A 88 19.33 8.64 -11.17
C GLN A 88 20.03 8.76 -12.53
N ASN A 89 20.54 9.95 -12.81
CA ASN A 89 21.37 10.29 -13.97
C ASN A 89 22.52 11.20 -13.51
N ASN A 90 23.77 10.78 -13.69
CA ASN A 90 24.96 11.55 -13.31
C ASN A 90 24.94 12.11 -11.86
N GLY A 91 24.31 11.40 -10.92
CA GLY A 91 24.24 11.79 -9.52
C GLY A 91 23.07 12.71 -9.14
N ALA A 92 22.17 13.02 -10.07
CA ALA A 92 20.93 13.76 -9.83
C ALA A 92 19.70 12.97 -10.32
N GLY A 93 18.52 13.26 -9.77
CA GLY A 93 17.27 12.70 -10.27
C GLY A 93 16.86 13.35 -11.60
N ASP A 94 16.44 12.53 -12.57
CA ASP A 94 16.03 12.98 -13.90
C ASP A 94 14.66 12.40 -14.27
N LEU A 95 13.62 13.25 -14.22
CA LEU A 95 12.24 12.87 -14.52
C LEU A 95 12.03 12.40 -15.96
N ALA A 96 12.85 12.85 -16.92
CA ALA A 96 12.74 12.41 -18.32
C ALA A 96 13.02 10.91 -18.48
N ARG A 97 13.65 10.28 -17.47
CA ARG A 97 13.89 8.83 -17.44
C ARG A 97 12.61 8.01 -17.29
N ALA A 98 11.52 8.61 -16.80
CA ALA A 98 10.20 7.99 -16.81
C ALA A 98 9.78 7.53 -18.21
N GLU A 99 10.20 8.26 -19.26
CA GLU A 99 9.79 8.00 -20.65
C GLU A 99 10.80 7.18 -21.46
N THR A 100 12.02 6.98 -20.95
CA THR A 100 13.12 6.36 -21.69
C THR A 100 13.59 5.04 -21.07
N VAL A 101 13.56 4.91 -19.75
CA VAL A 101 13.99 3.68 -19.07
C VAL A 101 12.83 2.69 -19.04
N PHE A 102 13.00 1.54 -19.69
CA PHE A 102 11.97 0.50 -19.83
C PHE A 102 11.24 0.17 -18.52
N GLY A 103 12.00 -0.08 -17.44
CA GLY A 103 11.42 -0.46 -16.14
C GLY A 103 10.57 0.66 -15.52
N LEU A 104 10.97 1.92 -15.68
CA LEU A 104 10.17 3.06 -15.22
C LEU A 104 8.95 3.21 -16.11
N LYS A 105 9.16 3.35 -17.42
CA LYS A 105 8.12 3.62 -18.42
C LYS A 105 6.96 2.64 -18.35
N TYR A 106 7.26 1.35 -18.19
CA TYR A 106 6.23 0.32 -18.29
C TYR A 106 5.76 -0.22 -16.95
N PHE A 107 6.44 0.05 -15.83
CA PHE A 107 6.08 -0.62 -14.56
C PHE A 107 6.19 0.27 -13.32
N LEU A 108 7.32 0.96 -13.14
CA LEU A 108 7.67 1.54 -11.84
C LEU A 108 7.42 3.05 -11.72
N SER A 109 7.25 3.79 -12.82
CA SER A 109 6.86 5.20 -12.74
C SER A 109 5.49 5.33 -12.06
N SER A 110 5.21 6.49 -11.43
CA SER A 110 3.93 6.69 -10.74
C SER A 110 2.74 6.37 -11.63
N GLN A 111 2.73 6.90 -12.86
CA GLN A 111 1.60 6.76 -13.77
C GLN A 111 1.42 5.31 -14.21
N SER A 112 2.50 4.65 -14.62
CA SER A 112 2.45 3.27 -15.13
C SER A 112 2.05 2.29 -14.02
N ALA A 113 2.59 2.45 -12.82
CA ALA A 113 2.22 1.62 -11.68
C ALA A 113 0.71 1.76 -11.34
N ILE A 114 0.17 2.99 -11.37
CA ILE A 114 -1.26 3.24 -11.09
C ILE A 114 -2.16 2.70 -12.23
N LEU A 115 -1.71 2.76 -13.48
CA LEU A 115 -2.43 2.15 -14.60
C LEU A 115 -2.48 0.62 -14.49
N TRP A 116 -1.37 -0.03 -14.14
CA TRP A 116 -1.36 -1.47 -13.88
C TRP A 116 -2.24 -1.84 -12.68
N MET A 117 -2.17 -1.09 -11.58
CA MET A 117 -3.08 -1.25 -10.45
C MET A 117 -4.54 -1.23 -10.94
N SER A 118 -4.91 -0.24 -11.74
CA SER A 118 -6.27 -0.06 -12.26
C SER A 118 -6.73 -1.27 -13.07
N MET A 119 -5.90 -1.72 -14.01
CA MET A 119 -6.19 -2.91 -14.82
C MET A 119 -6.32 -4.17 -13.95
N LEU A 120 -5.41 -4.38 -13.00
CA LEU A 120 -5.43 -5.55 -12.13
C LEU A 120 -6.64 -5.55 -11.18
N PHE A 121 -7.10 -4.41 -10.70
CA PHE A 121 -8.34 -4.38 -9.91
C PHE A 121 -9.55 -4.82 -10.74
N PHE A 122 -9.71 -4.37 -11.99
CA PHE A 122 -10.78 -4.88 -12.86
C PHE A 122 -10.64 -6.38 -13.15
N MET A 123 -9.43 -6.87 -13.39
CA MET A 123 -9.19 -8.30 -13.55
C MET A 123 -9.56 -9.08 -12.29
N SER A 124 -9.15 -8.60 -11.12
CA SER A 124 -9.51 -9.19 -9.83
C SER A 124 -11.03 -9.30 -9.67
N THR A 125 -11.77 -8.22 -9.97
CA THR A 125 -13.24 -8.21 -9.96
C THR A 125 -13.81 -9.30 -10.86
N ALA A 126 -13.33 -9.40 -12.10
CA ALA A 126 -13.77 -10.43 -13.03
C ALA A 126 -13.52 -11.86 -12.48
N PHE A 127 -12.34 -12.13 -11.93
CA PHE A 127 -12.01 -13.45 -11.37
C PHE A 127 -12.86 -13.80 -10.14
N TYR A 128 -13.17 -12.84 -9.27
CA TYR A 128 -14.10 -13.08 -8.15
C TYR A 128 -15.50 -13.41 -8.65
N TRP A 129 -16.02 -12.63 -9.61
CA TRP A 129 -17.37 -12.83 -10.15
C TRP A 129 -17.48 -14.15 -10.92
N ILE A 130 -16.56 -14.44 -11.84
CA ILE A 130 -16.53 -15.73 -12.55
C ILE A 130 -16.39 -16.87 -11.54
N GLY A 131 -15.54 -16.70 -10.52
CA GLY A 131 -15.38 -17.70 -9.46
C GLY A 131 -16.64 -17.94 -8.63
N MET A 132 -17.48 -16.92 -8.45
CA MET A 132 -18.76 -17.03 -7.73
C MET A 132 -19.81 -17.83 -8.52
N PHE A 133 -19.86 -17.69 -9.85
CA PHE A 133 -20.85 -18.37 -10.70
C PHE A 133 -20.34 -19.67 -11.35
N SER A 134 -19.03 -19.93 -11.29
CA SER A 134 -18.43 -21.14 -11.87
C SER A 134 -18.74 -22.38 -11.05
N ARG A 135 -19.24 -23.42 -11.72
CA ARG A 135 -19.42 -24.76 -11.11
C ARG A 135 -18.09 -25.51 -11.15
N GLY A 136 -17.62 -25.98 -10.00
CA GLY A 136 -16.41 -26.82 -9.86
C GLY A 136 -15.10 -26.03 -9.66
N GLN A 137 -14.78 -25.06 -10.52
CA GLN A 137 -13.51 -24.32 -10.45
C GLN A 137 -13.58 -22.98 -9.70
N GLY A 138 -14.74 -22.64 -9.11
CA GLY A 138 -14.99 -21.33 -8.50
C GLY A 138 -13.97 -20.91 -7.43
N GLN A 139 -13.57 -21.83 -6.54
CA GLN A 139 -12.59 -21.55 -5.48
C GLN A 139 -11.19 -21.24 -6.02
N ALA A 140 -10.79 -21.89 -7.13
CA ALA A 140 -9.50 -21.63 -7.76
C ALA A 140 -9.49 -20.23 -8.41
N LEU A 141 -10.57 -19.87 -9.10
CA LEU A 141 -10.73 -18.56 -9.73
C LEU A 141 -10.76 -17.42 -8.71
N MET A 142 -11.51 -17.57 -7.62
CA MET A 142 -11.51 -16.58 -6.52
C MET A 142 -10.11 -16.42 -5.92
N ARG A 143 -9.35 -17.51 -5.75
CA ARG A 143 -7.95 -17.44 -5.27
C ARG A 143 -7.03 -16.69 -6.25
N ILE A 144 -7.27 -16.82 -7.55
CA ILE A 144 -6.56 -16.01 -8.56
C ILE A 144 -6.94 -14.54 -8.38
N GLY A 145 -8.23 -14.23 -8.19
CA GLY A 145 -8.70 -12.88 -7.84
C GLY A 145 -7.97 -12.30 -6.63
N THR A 146 -7.85 -13.05 -5.54
CA THR A 146 -7.08 -12.67 -4.34
C THR A 146 -5.63 -12.33 -4.67
N ARG A 147 -4.94 -13.16 -5.46
CA ARG A 147 -3.54 -12.92 -5.84
C ARG A 147 -3.39 -11.67 -6.71
N ILE A 148 -4.29 -11.48 -7.66
CA ILE A 148 -4.31 -10.29 -8.52
C ILE A 148 -4.55 -9.03 -7.67
N ALA A 149 -5.48 -9.07 -6.71
CA ALA A 149 -5.71 -7.96 -5.79
C ALA A 149 -4.48 -7.61 -4.95
N TRP A 150 -3.72 -8.60 -4.46
CA TRP A 150 -2.44 -8.35 -3.77
C TRP A 150 -1.42 -7.64 -4.66
N VAL A 151 -1.30 -8.05 -5.92
CA VAL A 151 -0.39 -7.39 -6.88
C VAL A 151 -0.87 -5.97 -7.19
N ALA A 152 -2.18 -5.76 -7.36
CA ALA A 152 -2.77 -4.44 -7.56
C ALA A 152 -2.47 -3.50 -6.38
N VAL A 153 -2.64 -3.97 -5.14
CA VAL A 153 -2.30 -3.21 -3.92
C VAL A 153 -0.80 -2.89 -3.88
N ALA A 154 0.07 -3.84 -4.24
CA ALA A 154 1.50 -3.59 -4.30
C ALA A 154 1.86 -2.49 -5.32
N LEU A 155 1.29 -2.55 -6.53
CA LEU A 155 1.53 -1.53 -7.55
C LEU A 155 0.93 -0.17 -7.19
N ALA A 156 -0.22 -0.15 -6.50
CA ALA A 156 -0.79 1.09 -5.95
C ALA A 156 0.20 1.76 -5.01
N LEU A 157 0.71 1.01 -4.03
CA LEU A 157 1.66 1.52 -3.03
C LEU A 157 3.00 1.91 -3.65
N ILE A 158 3.52 1.12 -4.61
CA ILE A 158 4.72 1.47 -5.37
C ILE A 158 4.48 2.80 -6.11
N GLY A 159 3.38 2.92 -6.85
CA GLY A 159 3.02 4.14 -7.57
C GLY A 159 2.90 5.34 -6.65
N THR A 160 2.26 5.20 -5.48
CA THR A 160 2.19 6.23 -4.44
C THR A 160 3.58 6.61 -3.94
N MET A 161 4.44 5.66 -3.57
CA MET A 161 5.79 5.96 -3.07
C MET A 161 6.69 6.60 -4.13
N VAL A 162 6.59 6.16 -5.39
CA VAL A 162 7.37 6.74 -6.49
C VAL A 162 6.85 8.13 -6.84
N ARG A 163 5.53 8.36 -6.80
CA ARG A 163 4.93 9.70 -6.95
C ARG A 163 5.44 10.67 -5.90
N TRP A 164 5.61 10.20 -4.66
CA TRP A 164 6.20 11.01 -3.60
C TRP A 164 7.62 11.43 -3.98
N TYR A 165 8.45 10.55 -4.54
CA TYR A 165 9.76 10.94 -5.04
C TYR A 165 9.69 11.92 -6.22
N GLU A 166 8.84 11.63 -7.22
CA GLU A 166 8.67 12.47 -8.42
C GLU A 166 8.26 13.90 -8.05
N SER A 167 7.38 14.09 -7.06
CA SER A 167 6.92 15.44 -6.65
C SER A 167 8.07 16.32 -6.14
N TYR A 168 9.01 15.76 -5.39
CA TYR A 168 10.20 16.48 -4.91
C TYR A 168 11.23 16.75 -6.01
N GLN A 169 11.22 16.00 -7.11
CA GLN A 169 12.10 16.27 -8.26
C GLN A 169 11.59 17.42 -9.14
N ILE A 170 10.29 17.75 -9.09
CA ILE A 170 9.73 18.88 -9.85
C ILE A 170 10.12 20.20 -9.18
N GLY A 171 10.01 20.27 -7.85
CA GLY A 171 10.47 21.44 -7.09
C GLY A 171 10.24 21.28 -5.59
N PRO A 172 11.03 21.98 -4.74
CA PRO A 172 10.89 21.90 -3.28
C PRO A 172 9.51 22.31 -2.78
N ASP A 173 8.88 23.30 -3.44
CA ASP A 173 7.56 23.82 -3.08
C ASP A 173 6.40 22.94 -3.60
N ILE A 174 6.72 21.97 -4.47
CA ILE A 174 5.77 21.02 -5.06
C ILE A 174 5.90 19.65 -4.39
N GLY A 175 7.01 19.35 -3.73
CA GLY A 175 7.23 18.10 -3.00
C GLY A 175 6.22 17.88 -1.88
N HIS A 176 5.44 16.81 -1.95
CA HIS A 176 4.46 16.46 -0.94
C HIS A 176 4.19 14.96 -0.85
N VAL A 177 3.65 14.56 0.31
CA VAL A 177 3.07 13.22 0.50
C VAL A 177 1.83 13.12 -0.40
N PRO A 178 1.71 12.08 -1.24
CA PRO A 178 0.65 11.92 -2.25
C PRO A 178 -0.71 11.58 -1.61
N VAL A 179 -1.28 12.57 -0.92
CA VAL A 179 -2.60 12.55 -0.27
C VAL A 179 -3.28 13.91 -0.40
N SER A 180 -2.85 14.74 -1.36
CA SER A 180 -3.18 16.17 -1.41
C SER A 180 -4.26 16.54 -2.42
N ASN A 181 -4.46 15.72 -3.46
CA ASN A 181 -5.50 15.93 -4.46
C ASN A 181 -6.48 14.74 -4.55
N LEU A 182 -7.60 14.95 -5.26
CA LEU A 182 -8.65 13.96 -5.39
C LEU A 182 -8.15 12.66 -6.06
N TYR A 183 -7.25 12.77 -7.03
CA TYR A 183 -6.66 11.62 -7.72
C TYR A 183 -5.90 10.72 -6.74
N GLU A 184 -4.96 11.29 -5.98
CA GLU A 184 -4.15 10.59 -4.98
C GLU A 184 -4.98 9.95 -3.88
N VAL A 185 -5.99 10.69 -3.43
CA VAL A 185 -6.91 10.22 -2.40
C VAL A 185 -7.73 9.02 -2.90
N PHE A 186 -8.14 8.99 -4.17
CA PHE A 186 -8.83 7.84 -4.75
C PHE A 186 -7.91 6.63 -4.94
N VAL A 187 -6.63 6.82 -5.30
CA VAL A 187 -5.63 5.73 -5.29
C VAL A 187 -5.55 5.13 -3.89
N MET A 188 -5.47 5.99 -2.87
CA MET A 188 -5.42 5.55 -1.47
C MET A 188 -6.67 4.79 -1.04
N PHE A 189 -7.85 5.29 -1.40
CA PHE A 189 -9.11 4.61 -1.15
C PHE A 189 -9.15 3.21 -1.77
N CYS A 190 -8.68 3.05 -3.01
CA CYS A 190 -8.66 1.77 -3.71
C CYS A 190 -7.79 0.73 -2.99
N TRP A 191 -6.51 1.06 -2.72
CA TRP A 191 -5.61 0.08 -2.11
C TRP A 191 -5.95 -0.19 -0.64
N MET A 192 -6.41 0.81 0.10
CA MET A 192 -6.79 0.65 1.51
C MET A 192 -8.01 -0.27 1.65
N THR A 193 -9.06 -0.03 0.85
CA THR A 193 -10.27 -0.86 0.86
C THR A 193 -9.96 -2.30 0.45
N ALA A 194 -9.14 -2.48 -0.60
CA ALA A 194 -8.70 -3.80 -1.04
C ALA A 194 -7.85 -4.51 0.04
N LEU A 195 -6.95 -3.80 0.72
CA LEU A 195 -6.09 -4.38 1.75
C LEU A 195 -6.90 -4.84 2.97
N PHE A 196 -7.87 -4.05 3.43
CA PHE A 196 -8.77 -4.48 4.50
C PHE A 196 -9.62 -5.68 4.08
N TYR A 197 -10.10 -5.70 2.84
CA TYR A 197 -10.80 -6.88 2.32
C TYR A 197 -9.91 -8.12 2.33
N LEU A 198 -8.66 -8.03 1.87
CA LEU A 198 -7.73 -9.16 1.85
C LEU A 198 -7.43 -9.67 3.27
N TYR A 199 -7.38 -8.78 4.26
CA TYR A 199 -7.30 -9.15 5.67
C TYR A 199 -8.53 -9.96 6.11
N TYR A 200 -9.74 -9.46 5.84
CA TYR A 200 -10.98 -10.14 6.20
C TYR A 200 -11.20 -11.46 5.46
N GLU A 201 -10.83 -11.53 4.17
CA GLU A 201 -10.86 -12.76 3.40
C GLU A 201 -10.00 -13.84 4.06
N GLN A 202 -8.80 -13.47 4.52
CA GLN A 202 -7.92 -14.40 5.21
C GLN A 202 -8.48 -14.81 6.58
N GLN A 203 -9.04 -13.87 7.34
CA GLN A 203 -9.52 -14.13 8.70
C GLN A 203 -10.79 -14.99 8.72
N TYR A 204 -11.73 -14.73 7.81
CA TYR A 204 -13.03 -15.42 7.77
C TYR A 204 -13.11 -16.52 6.70
N ALA A 205 -12.08 -16.68 5.87
CA ALA A 205 -12.02 -17.66 4.77
C ALA A 205 -13.15 -17.53 3.73
N THR A 206 -13.82 -16.36 3.67
CA THR A 206 -14.97 -16.12 2.79
C THR A 206 -14.57 -15.26 1.58
N ARG A 207 -14.26 -15.92 0.46
CA ARG A 207 -13.84 -15.25 -0.80
C ARG A 207 -14.98 -14.66 -1.62
N ALA A 208 -16.22 -15.12 -1.40
CA ALA A 208 -17.38 -14.64 -2.13
C ALA A 208 -17.59 -13.13 -1.94
N LEU A 209 -17.26 -12.61 -0.75
CA LEU A 209 -17.33 -11.17 -0.44
C LEU A 209 -16.45 -10.33 -1.38
N GLY A 210 -15.37 -10.90 -1.92
CA GLY A 210 -14.48 -10.22 -2.85
C GLY A 210 -15.15 -9.76 -4.13
N GLY A 211 -16.18 -10.48 -4.59
CA GLY A 211 -16.97 -10.05 -5.75
C GLY A 211 -17.60 -8.68 -5.53
N PHE A 212 -18.24 -8.49 -4.37
CA PHE A 212 -18.94 -7.25 -4.05
C PHE A 212 -17.99 -6.11 -3.70
N VAL A 213 -16.99 -6.38 -2.86
CA VAL A 213 -16.01 -5.35 -2.48
C VAL A 213 -15.24 -4.84 -3.69
N MET A 214 -14.83 -5.74 -4.60
CA MET A 214 -14.08 -5.34 -5.78
C MET A 214 -14.92 -4.52 -6.77
N LEU A 215 -16.25 -4.58 -6.73
CA LEU A 215 -17.09 -3.64 -7.51
C LEU A 215 -16.92 -2.19 -7.03
N VAL A 216 -16.88 -1.97 -5.72
CA VAL A 216 -16.65 -0.63 -5.14
C VAL A 216 -15.26 -0.12 -5.51
N VAL A 217 -14.25 -0.98 -5.39
CA VAL A 217 -12.88 -0.65 -5.80
C VAL A 217 -12.83 -0.36 -7.30
N SER A 218 -13.47 -1.18 -8.14
CA SER A 218 -13.57 -0.95 -9.59
C SER A 218 -14.31 0.33 -9.96
N ALA A 219 -15.35 0.70 -9.22
CA ALA A 219 -16.05 1.97 -9.42
C ALA A 219 -15.14 3.17 -9.10
N ALA A 220 -14.38 3.08 -8.00
CA ALA A 220 -13.38 4.09 -7.64
C ALA A 220 -12.25 4.19 -8.69
N VAL A 221 -11.78 3.05 -9.21
CA VAL A 221 -10.83 3.01 -10.33
C VAL A 221 -11.44 3.62 -11.60
N GLY A 222 -12.71 3.33 -11.92
CA GLY A 222 -13.41 3.92 -13.06
C GLY A 222 -13.48 5.44 -12.96
N PHE A 223 -13.82 5.96 -11.77
CA PHE A 223 -13.76 7.39 -11.48
C PHE A 223 -12.34 7.94 -11.65
N LEU A 224 -11.33 7.26 -11.13
CA LEU A 224 -9.93 7.66 -11.25
C LEU A 224 -9.47 7.78 -12.71
N LEU A 225 -9.81 6.79 -13.56
CA LEU A 225 -9.48 6.81 -14.99
C LEU A 225 -10.23 7.93 -15.72
N TRP A 226 -11.53 8.09 -15.45
CA TRP A 226 -12.32 9.20 -16.01
C TRP A 226 -11.74 10.56 -15.62
N TYR A 227 -11.43 10.74 -14.34
CA TYR A 227 -10.86 11.98 -13.81
C TYR A 227 -9.49 12.27 -14.43
N THR A 228 -8.68 11.23 -14.65
CA THR A 228 -7.38 11.36 -15.31
C THR A 228 -7.51 11.84 -16.76
N VAL A 229 -8.46 11.28 -17.52
CA VAL A 229 -8.64 11.58 -18.95
C VAL A 229 -9.33 12.93 -19.17
N VAL A 230 -10.34 13.26 -18.36
CA VAL A 230 -11.19 14.44 -18.56
C VAL A 230 -10.67 15.68 -17.86
N ARG A 231 -9.90 15.52 -16.78
CA ARG A 231 -9.37 16.63 -15.96
C ARG A 231 -7.85 16.71 -15.96
N GLU A 232 -7.16 15.85 -16.72
CA GLU A 232 -5.68 15.77 -16.76
C GLU A 232 -5.05 15.66 -15.36
N ALA A 233 -5.78 15.10 -14.40
CA ALA A 233 -5.43 15.14 -12.98
C ALA A 233 -4.26 14.23 -12.56
N HIS A 234 -3.59 13.60 -13.52
CA HIS A 234 -2.36 12.84 -13.29
C HIS A 234 -1.15 13.77 -13.06
N GLU A 235 -1.23 15.01 -13.53
CA GLU A 235 -0.21 16.03 -13.32
C GLU A 235 -0.03 16.34 -11.83
N ILE A 236 1.22 16.52 -11.41
CA ILE A 236 1.55 16.90 -10.04
C ILE A 236 1.46 18.43 -9.96
N GLN A 237 0.44 18.92 -9.25
CA GLN A 237 0.21 20.35 -9.06
C GLN A 237 0.75 20.84 -7.70
N PRO A 238 1.11 22.14 -7.58
CA PRO A 238 1.49 22.73 -6.31
C PRO A 238 0.37 22.63 -5.27
N LEU A 239 0.72 22.51 -3.98
CA LEU A 239 -0.28 22.47 -2.92
C LEU A 239 -0.98 23.82 -2.80
N VAL A 240 -2.30 23.78 -2.67
CA VAL A 240 -3.06 24.97 -2.26
C VAL A 240 -2.58 25.35 -0.84
N PRO A 241 -2.26 26.62 -0.56
CA PRO A 241 -1.65 27.03 0.72
C PRO A 241 -2.40 26.59 1.99
N ALA A 242 -3.71 26.37 1.90
CA ALA A 242 -4.54 25.87 3.01
C ALA A 242 -4.30 24.40 3.40
N LEU A 243 -3.63 23.59 2.57
CA LEU A 243 -3.34 22.17 2.79
C LEU A 243 -1.94 21.92 3.37
N ASN A 244 -1.15 22.97 3.59
CA ASN A 244 0.25 22.86 4.02
C ASN A 244 0.38 22.73 5.56
N SER A 245 -0.25 21.69 6.14
CA SER A 245 -0.24 21.43 7.58
C SER A 245 0.23 20.01 7.90
N TRP A 246 1.04 19.87 8.96
CA TRP A 246 1.41 18.57 9.52
C TRP A 246 0.19 17.71 9.86
N TRP A 247 -0.92 18.34 10.26
CA TRP A 247 -2.18 17.65 10.56
C TRP A 247 -2.71 16.88 9.35
N MET A 248 -2.53 17.38 8.11
CA MET A 248 -2.94 16.71 6.86
C MET A 248 -2.29 15.33 6.73
N LYS A 249 -0.99 15.23 7.02
CA LYS A 249 -0.22 13.98 6.93
C LYS A 249 -0.80 12.88 7.84
N LEU A 250 -1.49 13.25 8.92
CA LEU A 250 -2.04 12.31 9.90
C LEU A 250 -3.55 12.05 9.72
N HIS A 251 -4.36 13.11 9.64
CA HIS A 251 -5.82 12.96 9.66
C HIS A 251 -6.38 12.42 8.35
N VAL A 252 -5.79 12.76 7.19
CA VAL A 252 -6.29 12.29 5.90
C VAL A 252 -6.18 10.76 5.82
N PRO A 253 -5.00 10.12 6.05
CA PRO A 253 -4.94 8.66 6.13
C PRO A 253 -5.87 8.04 7.17
N ALA A 254 -6.03 8.68 8.34
CA ALA A 254 -6.93 8.21 9.39
C ALA A 254 -8.41 8.21 8.93
N ASN A 255 -8.85 9.24 8.20
CA ASN A 255 -10.18 9.29 7.60
C ASN A 255 -10.40 8.15 6.60
N PHE A 256 -9.39 7.80 5.82
CA PHE A 256 -9.49 6.71 4.84
C PHE A 256 -9.47 5.32 5.46
N ILE A 257 -8.84 5.15 6.62
CA ILE A 257 -9.03 3.94 7.44
C ILE A 257 -10.51 3.82 7.84
N GLY A 258 -11.15 4.91 8.26
CA GLY A 258 -12.57 4.99 8.56
C GLY A 258 -13.46 4.66 7.35
N TYR A 259 -13.23 5.31 6.20
CA TYR A 259 -14.04 5.08 4.99
C TYR A 259 -13.85 3.68 4.40
N GLY A 260 -12.62 3.15 4.37
CA GLY A 260 -12.35 1.81 3.88
C GLY A 260 -13.03 0.74 4.72
N THR A 261 -12.96 0.86 6.05
CA THR A 261 -13.64 -0.07 6.97
C THR A 261 -15.18 0.08 6.93
N PHE A 262 -15.69 1.31 6.78
CA PHE A 262 -17.12 1.57 6.59
C PHE A 262 -17.66 0.98 5.28
N ALA A 263 -16.94 1.16 4.16
CA ALA A 263 -17.32 0.59 2.87
C ALA A 263 -17.40 -0.95 2.94
N LEU A 264 -16.49 -1.59 3.68
CA LEU A 264 -16.55 -3.03 3.91
C LEU A 264 -17.75 -3.43 4.77
N SER A 265 -18.03 -2.69 5.85
CA SER A 265 -19.21 -2.95 6.69
C SER A 265 -20.50 -2.88 5.87
N ALA A 266 -20.62 -1.94 4.94
CA ALA A 266 -21.79 -1.81 4.07
C ALA A 266 -21.98 -3.00 3.11
N MET A 267 -20.93 -3.77 2.82
CA MET A 267 -21.00 -4.94 1.91
C MET A 267 -21.21 -6.27 2.64
N VAL A 268 -21.00 -6.28 3.96
CA VAL A 268 -21.13 -7.49 4.80
C VAL A 268 -22.46 -7.51 5.57
N ALA A 269 -23.10 -6.35 5.74
CA ALA A 269 -24.43 -6.20 6.34
C ALA A 269 -25.56 -6.60 5.38
#